data_AF-A0A4Y2X1Q4-F1
#
_entry.id   AF-A0A4Y2X1Q4-F1
#
_cell.length_a   1.000
_cell.length_b   1.000
_cell.length_c   1.000
_cell.angle_alpha   90.00
_cell.angle_beta   90.00
_cell.angle_gamma   90.00
#
_symmetry.space_group_name_H-M   'P 1'
#
loop_
_entity.id
_entity.type
_entity.pdbx_description
1 polymer ?
#
loop_
_entity_poly.entity_id
_entity_poly.type
_entity_poly.pdbx_seq_one_letter_code
_entity_poly.pdbx_strand_id
1 'polypeptide(L)'
;ELSIDELVAQSVIFFIAGHDTTASTLAFATYFLALDQDIQDRLRAEVDSAVEENDGELTYESIQSMKYLDNIISETLRIYPVAVRLERHTESDYKLGDTGITIPKGMLVSIPVFAIHRDPKLWPDPERFDPDR
;
A
#
# COMPACT_ATOMS: atom_id res chain seq x y z
N GLU A 1 26.78 5.63 18.86
CA GLU A 1 26.01 4.43 19.26
C GLU A 1 24.65 4.86 19.75
N LEU A 2 23.61 4.05 19.53
CA LEU A 2 22.28 4.30 20.10
C LEU A 2 22.27 3.91 21.58
N SER A 3 21.66 4.73 22.42
CA SER A 3 21.35 4.39 23.80
C SER A 3 20.29 3.29 23.89
N ILE A 4 20.19 2.63 25.04
CA ILE A 4 19.14 1.62 25.29
C ILE A 4 17.75 2.24 25.14
N ASP A 5 17.56 3.47 25.62
CA ASP A 5 16.28 4.18 25.51
C ASP A 5 15.91 4.44 24.04
N GLU A 6 16.88 4.84 23.22
CA GLU A 6 16.66 5.03 21.78
C GLU A 6 16.34 3.70 21.09
N LEU A 7 17.00 2.59 21.46
CA LEU A 7 16.70 1.26 20.91
C LEU A 7 15.27 0.80 21.25
N VAL A 8 14.85 1.01 22.50
CA VAL A 8 13.49 0.68 22.96
C VAL A 8 12.47 1.54 22.22
N ALA A 9 12.71 2.85 22.11
CA ALA A 9 11.83 3.76 21.40
C ALA A 9 11.67 3.37 19.92
N GLN A 10 12.76 3.04 19.22
CA GLN A 10 12.70 2.57 17.83
C GLN A 10 11.94 1.25 17.70
N SER A 11 12.11 0.32 18.65
CA SER A 11 11.39 -0.95 18.65
C SER A 11 9.86 -0.76 18.75
N VAL A 12 9.42 0.18 19.59
CA VAL A 12 8.00 0.55 19.70
C VAL A 12 7.49 1.16 18.40
N ILE A 13 8.27 2.05 17.77
CA ILE A 13 7.91 2.67 16.50
C ILE A 13 7.76 1.61 15.40
N PHE A 14 8.71 0.69 15.26
CA PHE A 14 8.63 -0.38 14.27
C PHE A 14 7.43 -1.29 14.49
N PHE A 15 7.12 -1.61 15.75
CA PHE A 15 5.95 -2.40 16.07
C PHE A 15 4.65 -1.70 15.64
N ILE A 16 4.45 -0.44 16.03
CA ILE A 16 3.22 0.29 15.69
C ILE A 16 3.12 0.51 14.18
N ALA A 17 4.19 1.02 13.56
CA ALA A 17 4.20 1.32 12.13
C ALA A 17 4.03 0.07 11.27
N GLY A 18 4.59 -1.08 11.68
CA GLY A 18 4.44 -2.35 10.97
C GLY A 18 3.12 -3.06 11.24
N HIS A 19 2.56 -2.92 12.45
CA HIS A 19 1.33 -3.61 12.85
C HIS A 19 0.09 -2.99 12.22
N ASP A 20 -0.18 -1.71 12.48
CA ASP A 20 -1.44 -1.07 12.08
C ASP A 20 -1.60 -1.02 10.56
N THR A 21 -0.49 -0.78 9.84
CA THR A 21 -0.47 -0.73 8.37
C THR A 21 -0.77 -2.09 7.75
N THR A 22 -0.10 -3.14 8.22
CA THR A 22 -0.28 -4.50 7.71
C THR A 22 -1.66 -5.04 8.07
N ALA A 23 -2.10 -4.86 9.33
CA ALA A 23 -3.40 -5.33 9.80
C ALA A 23 -4.55 -4.71 9.02
N SER A 24 -4.51 -3.39 8.79
CA SER A 24 -5.53 -2.70 7.99
C SER A 24 -5.55 -3.18 6.55
N THR A 25 -4.38 -3.36 5.92
CA THR A 25 -4.27 -3.84 4.54
C THR A 25 -4.86 -5.25 4.41
N LEU A 26 -4.50 -6.17 5.31
CA LEU A 26 -5.04 -7.53 5.30
C LEU A 26 -6.55 -7.57 5.58
N ALA A 27 -7.06 -6.70 6.46
CA ALA A 27 -8.49 -6.61 6.73
C ALA A 27 -9.29 -6.18 5.48
N PHE A 28 -8.81 -5.18 4.73
CA PHE A 28 -9.47 -4.78 3.49
C PHE A 28 -9.27 -5.79 2.35
N ALA A 29 -8.10 -6.39 2.21
CA ALA A 29 -7.85 -7.43 1.21
C ALA A 29 -8.81 -8.60 1.41
N THR A 30 -8.93 -9.11 2.64
CA THR A 30 -9.86 -10.20 2.97
C THR A 30 -11.32 -9.79 2.82
N TYR A 31 -11.67 -8.54 3.11
CA TYR A 31 -13.00 -7.99 2.83
C TYR A 31 -13.35 -8.03 1.33
N PHE A 32 -12.45 -7.57 0.46
CA PHE A 32 -12.68 -7.61 -0.99
C PHE A 32 -12.80 -9.05 -1.51
N LEU A 33 -11.93 -9.95 -1.04
CA LEU A 33 -12.02 -11.38 -1.37
C LEU A 33 -13.32 -12.03 -0.86
N ALA A 34 -13.92 -11.52 0.22
CA ALA A 34 -15.19 -12.03 0.72
C ALA A 34 -16.40 -11.51 -0.08
N LEU A 35 -16.25 -10.40 -0.82
CA LEU A 35 -17.29 -9.83 -1.66
C LEU A 35 -17.30 -10.40 -3.09
N ASP A 36 -16.17 -10.95 -3.55
CA ASP A 36 -16.00 -11.47 -4.92
C ASP A 36 -15.39 -12.88 -4.90
N GLN A 37 -16.24 -13.88 -5.11
CA GLN A 37 -15.85 -15.28 -5.09
C GLN A 37 -14.96 -15.65 -6.28
N ASP A 38 -15.14 -15.02 -7.44
CA ASP A 38 -14.37 -15.33 -8.64
C ASP A 38 -12.91 -14.89 -8.47
N ILE A 39 -12.69 -13.70 -7.90
CA ILE A 39 -11.34 -13.21 -7.53
C ILE A 39 -10.73 -14.14 -6.47
N GLN A 40 -11.49 -14.51 -5.45
CA GLN A 40 -11.01 -15.39 -4.38
C GLN A 40 -10.60 -16.77 -4.91
N ASP A 41 -11.41 -17.38 -5.76
CA ASP A 41 -11.14 -18.71 -6.31
C ASP A 41 -9.94 -18.68 -7.26
N ARG A 42 -9.77 -17.61 -8.03
CA ARG A 42 -8.58 -17.41 -8.86
C ARG A 42 -7.30 -17.24 -8.03
N LEU A 43 -7.34 -16.45 -6.95
CA LEU A 43 -6.19 -16.34 -6.04
C LEU A 43 -5.87 -17.70 -5.40
N ARG A 44 -6.88 -18.43 -4.95
CA ARG A 44 -6.68 -19.77 -4.37
C ARG A 44 -6.01 -20.71 -5.37
N ALA A 45 -6.45 -20.70 -6.63
CA ALA A 45 -5.83 -21.50 -7.68
C ALA A 45 -4.35 -21.12 -7.93
N GLU A 46 -3.98 -19.84 -7.86
CA GLU A 46 -2.57 -19.41 -7.95
C GLU A 46 -1.76 -19.94 -6.77
N VAL A 47 -2.29 -19.84 -5.55
CA VAL A 47 -1.64 -20.36 -4.33
C VAL A 47 -1.46 -21.87 -4.39
N ASP A 48 -2.52 -22.61 -4.75
CA ASP A 48 -2.47 -24.07 -4.85
C ASP A 48 -1.45 -24.52 -5.91
N SER A 49 -1.43 -23.86 -7.08
CA SER A 49 -0.45 -24.15 -8.14
C SER A 49 0.98 -23.91 -7.66
N ALA A 50 1.23 -22.80 -6.97
CA ALA A 50 2.56 -22.49 -6.46
C ALA A 50 3.02 -23.48 -5.38
N VAL A 51 2.12 -23.97 -4.53
CA VAL A 51 2.44 -25.00 -3.54
C VAL A 51 2.75 -26.34 -4.22
N GLU A 52 1.97 -26.73 -5.23
CA GLU A 52 2.22 -27.95 -6.01
C GLU A 52 3.58 -27.90 -6.75
N GLU A 53 3.93 -26.76 -7.33
CA GLU A 53 5.21 -26.56 -8.02
C GLU A 53 6.43 -26.60 -7.07
N ASN A 54 6.22 -26.39 -5.76
CA ASN A 54 7.27 -26.37 -4.74
C ASN A 54 7.18 -27.60 -3.81
N ASP A 55 6.86 -28.77 -4.36
CA ASP A 55 6.82 -30.05 -3.64
C ASP A 55 5.90 -30.05 -2.39
N GLY A 56 4.84 -29.24 -2.40
CA GLY A 56 3.90 -29.10 -1.29
C GLY A 56 4.32 -28.09 -0.22
N GLU A 57 5.39 -27.32 -0.44
CA GLU A 57 5.87 -26.30 0.50
C GLU A 57 5.60 -24.88 -0.02
N LEU A 58 5.22 -23.99 0.91
CA LEU A 58 5.15 -22.56 0.64
C LEU A 58 6.49 -21.91 1.01
N THR A 59 7.31 -21.63 0.00
CA THR A 59 8.62 -20.98 0.16
C THR A 59 8.52 -19.46 -0.01
N TYR A 60 9.51 -18.71 0.47
CA TYR A 60 9.55 -17.26 0.26
C TYR A 60 9.56 -16.90 -1.23
N GLU A 61 10.35 -17.65 -2.01
CA GLU A 61 10.47 -17.50 -3.46
C GLU A 61 9.14 -17.80 -4.17
N SER A 62 8.39 -18.81 -3.72
CA SER A 62 7.07 -19.13 -4.27
C SER A 62 6.05 -18.01 -4.01
N ILE A 63 6.06 -17.38 -2.83
CA ILE A 63 5.17 -16.25 -2.55
C ILE A 63 5.53 -15.06 -3.44
N GLN A 64 6.83 -14.80 -3.64
CA GLN A 64 7.28 -13.71 -4.50
C GLN A 64 6.94 -13.90 -5.99
N SER A 65 6.66 -15.12 -6.43
CA SER A 65 6.26 -15.39 -7.82
C SER A 65 4.75 -15.24 -8.07
N MET A 66 3.92 -15.18 -7.02
CA MET A 66 2.46 -15.04 -7.09
C MET A 66 2.06 -13.62 -7.51
N LYS A 67 1.88 -13.41 -8.81
CA LYS A 67 1.57 -12.09 -9.38
C LYS A 67 0.16 -11.65 -9.04
N TYR A 68 -0.80 -12.56 -9.04
CA TYR A 68 -2.19 -12.20 -8.76
C TYR A 68 -2.38 -11.83 -7.28
N LEU A 69 -1.69 -12.52 -6.37
CA LEU A 69 -1.57 -12.09 -4.97
C LEU A 69 -1.00 -10.67 -4.84
N ASP A 70 0.11 -10.36 -5.51
CA ASP A 70 0.71 -9.02 -5.49
C ASP A 70 -0.24 -7.94 -6.03
N ASN A 71 -0.96 -8.25 -7.11
CA ASN A 71 -1.99 -7.38 -7.67
C ASN A 71 -3.13 -7.11 -6.67
N ILE A 72 -3.59 -8.15 -5.95
CA ILE A 72 -4.65 -8.00 -4.94
C ILE A 72 -4.20 -7.08 -3.80
N ILE A 73 -2.96 -7.23 -3.33
CA ILE A 73 -2.40 -6.34 -2.29
C ILE A 73 -2.25 -4.92 -2.82
N SER A 74 -1.76 -4.76 -4.05
CA SER A 74 -1.59 -3.47 -4.71
C SER A 74 -2.92 -2.75 -4.91
N GLU A 75 -3.94 -3.44 -5.41
CA GLU A 75 -5.27 -2.86 -5.63
C GLU A 75 -5.98 -2.56 -4.30
N THR A 76 -5.74 -3.37 -3.27
CA THR A 76 -6.21 -3.09 -1.90
C THR A 76 -5.60 -1.78 -1.40
N LEU A 77 -4.29 -1.58 -1.56
CA LEU A 77 -3.60 -0.35 -1.15
C LEU A 77 -3.97 0.85 -2.05
N ARG A 78 -4.34 0.63 -3.31
CA ARG A 78 -4.89 1.68 -4.18
C ARG A 78 -6.21 2.19 -3.62
N ILE A 79 -7.17 1.29 -3.38
CA ILE A 79 -8.49 1.67 -2.90
C ILE A 79 -8.46 2.08 -1.42
N TYR A 80 -7.77 1.37 -0.55
CA TYR A 80 -7.67 1.71 0.88
C TYR A 80 -6.22 1.92 1.31
N PRO A 81 -5.58 3.04 0.91
CA PRO A 81 -4.23 3.35 1.34
C PRO A 81 -4.21 3.66 2.83
N VAL A 82 -3.26 3.06 3.56
CA VAL A 82 -3.11 3.32 5.00
C VAL A 82 -2.71 4.78 5.26
N ALA A 83 -1.85 5.34 4.41
CA ALA A 83 -1.48 6.75 4.44
C ALA A 83 -2.33 7.55 3.44
N VAL A 84 -3.48 8.07 3.90
CA VAL A 84 -4.42 8.81 3.03
C VAL A 84 -3.86 10.12 2.45
N ARG A 85 -2.85 10.69 3.09
CA ARG A 85 -2.08 11.86 2.61
C ARG A 85 -0.66 11.85 3.15
N LEU A 86 0.25 12.50 2.44
CA LEU A 86 1.61 12.74 2.89
C LEU A 86 1.83 14.23 3.11
N GLU A 87 2.58 14.60 4.15
CA GLU A 87 2.74 15.99 4.57
C GLU A 87 4.21 16.38 4.74
N ARG A 88 4.58 17.59 4.31
CA ARG A 88 5.91 18.18 4.50
C ARG A 88 5.78 19.67 4.79
N HIS A 89 6.64 20.23 5.63
CA HIS A 89 6.80 21.68 5.74
C HIS A 89 7.98 22.15 4.88
N THR A 90 7.84 23.32 4.26
CA THR A 90 8.93 23.95 3.54
C THR A 90 9.92 24.61 4.50
N GLU A 91 11.22 24.31 4.36
CA GLU A 91 12.28 24.95 5.16
C GLU A 91 12.69 26.33 4.63
N SER A 92 12.34 26.63 3.39
CA SER A 92 12.59 27.89 2.68
C SER A 92 11.52 28.15 1.62
N ASP A 93 11.47 29.38 1.11
CA ASP A 93 10.64 29.68 -0.06
C ASP A 93 11.06 28.80 -1.24
N TYR A 94 10.10 28.06 -1.81
CA TYR A 94 10.33 27.07 -2.86
C TYR A 94 9.55 27.42 -4.12
N LYS A 95 10.25 27.58 -5.25
CA LYS A 95 9.61 27.75 -6.56
C LYS A 95 9.20 26.38 -7.10
N LEU A 96 7.90 26.20 -7.34
CA LEU A 96 7.35 24.93 -7.82
C LEU A 96 7.56 24.78 -9.33
N GLY A 97 8.71 24.25 -9.73
CA GLY A 97 9.07 24.05 -11.13
C GLY A 97 8.88 25.32 -11.97
N ASP A 98 8.36 25.17 -13.19
CA ASP A 98 8.09 26.27 -14.12
C ASP A 98 6.68 26.88 -13.97
N THR A 99 5.96 26.55 -12.89
CA THR A 99 4.57 27.00 -12.69
C THR A 99 4.44 28.48 -12.33
N GLY A 100 5.55 29.12 -11.94
CA GLY A 100 5.56 30.48 -11.40
C GLY A 100 5.05 30.59 -9.95
N ILE A 101 4.64 29.49 -9.33
CA ILE A 101 4.15 29.44 -7.94
C ILE A 101 5.34 29.37 -6.98
N THR A 102 5.36 30.26 -5.98
CA THR A 102 6.28 30.19 -4.84
C THR A 102 5.54 29.69 -3.63
N ILE A 103 5.98 28.57 -3.07
CA ILE A 103 5.52 28.03 -1.79
C ILE A 103 6.34 28.71 -0.69
N PRO A 104 5.73 29.54 0.19
CA PRO A 104 6.45 30.23 1.25
C PRO A 104 7.09 29.27 2.24
N LYS A 105 8.18 29.69 2.89
CA LYS A 105 8.77 29.00 4.04
C LYS A 105 7.73 28.74 5.13
N GLY A 106 7.78 27.54 5.71
CA GLY A 106 6.90 27.08 6.79
C GLY A 106 5.54 26.57 6.32
N MET A 107 5.20 26.73 5.04
CA MET A 107 3.94 26.25 4.49
C MET A 107 3.90 24.72 4.49
N LEU A 108 2.77 24.17 4.97
CA LEU A 108 2.46 22.75 4.87
C LEU A 108 2.08 22.40 3.43
N VAL A 109 2.80 21.46 2.83
CA VAL A 109 2.49 20.83 1.56
C VAL A 109 1.88 19.46 1.84
N SER A 110 0.65 19.24 1.34
CA SER A 110 -0.07 17.97 1.50
C SER A 110 -0.27 17.31 0.14
N ILE A 111 0.09 16.03 0.03
CA ILE A 111 -0.10 15.19 -1.15
C ILE A 111 -1.29 14.26 -0.88
N PRO A 112 -2.44 14.43 -1.57
CA PRO A 112 -3.67 13.70 -1.27
C PRO A 112 -3.70 12.32 -1.93
N VAL A 113 -2.93 11.36 -1.39
CA VAL A 113 -2.80 9.98 -1.93
C VAL A 113 -4.15 9.33 -2.20
N PHE A 114 -5.07 9.37 -1.24
CA PHE A 114 -6.39 8.75 -1.37
C PHE A 114 -7.21 9.32 -2.54
N ALA A 115 -7.11 10.63 -2.78
CA ALA A 115 -7.81 11.29 -3.87
C ALA A 115 -7.16 10.98 -5.23
N ILE A 116 -5.82 10.97 -5.29
CA ILE A 116 -5.08 10.60 -6.51
C ILE A 116 -5.42 9.18 -6.94
N HIS A 117 -5.44 8.24 -5.99
CA HIS A 117 -5.82 6.84 -6.26
C HIS A 117 -7.28 6.65 -6.70
N ARG A 118 -8.12 7.68 -6.55
CA ARG A 118 -9.53 7.69 -6.96
C ARG A 118 -9.84 8.62 -8.11
N ASP A 119 -8.84 9.27 -8.70
CA ASP A 119 -9.09 10.15 -9.83
C ASP A 119 -9.44 9.30 -11.07
N PRO A 120 -10.67 9.41 -11.62
CA PRO A 120 -11.07 8.64 -12.81
C PRO A 120 -10.24 8.95 -14.06
N LYS A 121 -9.46 10.05 -14.06
CA LYS A 121 -8.52 10.36 -15.15
C LYS A 121 -7.26 9.50 -15.10
N LEU A 122 -6.90 9.01 -13.92
CA LEU A 122 -5.75 8.13 -13.69
C LEU A 122 -6.17 6.66 -13.58
N TRP A 123 -7.35 6.42 -13.01
CA TRP A 123 -7.87 5.09 -12.69
C TRP A 123 -9.32 4.97 -13.18
N PRO A 124 -9.58 4.39 -14.37
CA PRO A 124 -10.94 4.17 -14.86
C PRO A 124 -11.77 3.35 -13.87
N ASP A 125 -13.04 3.68 -13.62
CA ASP A 125 -13.85 3.03 -12.57
C ASP A 125 -13.09 2.89 -11.23
N PRO A 126 -12.65 4.00 -10.62
CA PRO A 126 -11.67 4.00 -9.54
C PRO A 126 -12.17 3.32 -8.26
N GLU A 127 -13.48 3.19 -8.09
CA GLU A 127 -14.10 2.54 -6.93
C GLU A 127 -14.23 1.02 -7.09
N ARG A 128 -14.09 0.49 -8.31
CA ARG A 128 -14.11 -0.94 -8.57
C ARG A 128 -12.79 -1.56 -8.13
N PHE A 129 -12.88 -2.61 -7.33
CA PHE A 129 -11.77 -3.50 -7.03
C PHE A 129 -11.50 -4.39 -8.25
N ASP A 130 -10.37 -4.13 -8.92
CA ASP A 130 -9.97 -4.85 -10.13
C ASP A 130 -8.47 -5.21 -10.06
N PRO A 131 -8.13 -6.44 -9.64
CA PRO A 131 -6.75 -6.89 -9.60
C PRO A 131 -6.08 -7.06 -10.98
N ASP A 132 -6.80 -6.97 -12.10
CA ASP A 132 -6.23 -7.13 -13.46
C ASP A 132 -5.93 -5.80 -14.17
N ARG A 133 -6.04 -4.68 -13.45
CA ARG A 133 -5.98 -3.32 -13.99
C ARG A 133 -4.66 -2.93 -14.67
#